data_AF-A0A7G6RJA9-F1
#
_entry.id   AF-A0A7G6RJA9-F1
#
_cell.length_a   1.000
_cell.length_b   1.000
_cell.length_c   1.000
_cell.angle_alpha   90.00
_cell.angle_beta   90.00
_cell.angle_gamma   90.00
#
_symmetry.space_group_name_H-M   'P 1'
#
loop_
_entity.id
_entity.type
_entity.pdbx_description
1 polymer ?
#
loop_
_entity_poly.entity_id
_entity_poly.type
_entity_poly.pdbx_seq_one_letter_code
_entity_poly.pdbx_strand_id
1 'polypeptide(L)' 'MADNHPLSDEEVYDLIHQALASLLNKTVRTKHAQDVLSMAIRDLSIIQTAFLTLSEGVKLPQGDPEQSPRPE' A
#
# COMPACT_ATOMS: atom_id res chain seq x y z
N MET A 1 -24.08 -9.19 -9.79
CA MET A 1 -23.08 -8.36 -10.50
C MET A 1 -22.43 -7.54 -9.41
N ALA A 2 -21.12 -7.59 -9.25
CA ALA A 2 -20.46 -6.76 -8.25
C ALA A 2 -20.75 -5.30 -8.61
N ASP A 3 -21.41 -4.57 -7.70
CA ASP A 3 -21.69 -3.15 -7.86
C ASP A 3 -20.36 -2.43 -8.13
N ASN A 4 -20.19 -1.88 -9.34
CA ASN A 4 -19.00 -1.14 -9.76
C ASN A 4 -18.95 0.24 -9.08
N HIS A 5 -19.17 0.31 -7.77
CA HIS A 5 -18.89 1.53 -7.03
C HIS A 5 -17.37 1.56 -6.76
N PRO A 6 -16.70 2.70 -7.00
CA PRO A 6 -15.31 2.87 -6.63
C PRO A 6 -15.20 2.83 -5.10
N LEU A 7 -14.36 1.94 -4.58
CA LEU A 7 -14.12 1.79 -3.15
C LEU A 7 -13.63 3.12 -2.55
N SER A 8 -14.14 3.44 -1.37
CA SER A 8 -13.62 4.52 -0.54
C SER A 8 -12.25 4.16 0.05
N ASP A 9 -11.50 5.16 0.49
CA ASP A 9 -10.18 4.95 1.09
C ASP A 9 -10.23 3.99 2.30
N GLU A 10 -11.27 4.10 3.13
CA GLU A 10 -11.49 3.20 4.28
C GLU A 10 -11.72 1.75 3.83
N GLU A 11 -12.56 1.54 2.80
CA GLU A 11 -12.82 0.21 2.26
C GLU A 11 -11.58 -0.41 1.62
N VAL A 12 -10.75 0.39 0.95
CA VAL A 12 -9.47 -0.06 0.40
C VAL A 12 -8.51 -0.46 1.52
N TYR A 13 -8.39 0.37 2.57
CA TYR A 13 -7.56 0.05 3.73
C TYR A 13 -8.00 -1.24 4.41
N ASP A 14 -9.29 -1.39 4.68
CA ASP A 14 -9.86 -2.57 5.32
C ASP A 14 -9.64 -3.82 4.49
N LEU A 15 -9.83 -3.75 3.16
CA LEU A 15 -9.60 -4.86 2.27
C LEU A 15 -8.14 -5.32 2.30
N ILE A 16 -7.19 -4.38 2.22
CA ILE A 16 -5.76 -4.67 2.30
C ILE A 16 -5.41 -5.27 3.67
N HIS A 17 -5.94 -4.69 4.75
CA HIS A 17 -5.70 -5.16 6.10
C HIS A 17 -6.21 -6.60 6.32
N GLN A 18 -7.43 -6.89 5.85
CA GLN A 18 -8.03 -8.23 5.93
C GLN A 18 -7.25 -9.25 5.10
N ALA A 19 -6.81 -8.88 3.89
CA ALA A 19 -5.98 -9.75 3.06
C ALA A 19 -4.64 -10.07 3.75
N LEU A 20 -3.99 -9.07 4.37
CA LEU A 20 -2.76 -9.27 5.12
C LEU A 20 -2.98 -10.25 6.30
N ALA A 21 -4.02 -10.02 7.09
CA ALA A 21 -4.37 -10.89 8.21
C ALA A 21 -4.66 -12.32 7.74
N SER A 22 -5.34 -12.49 6.60
CA SER A 22 -5.60 -13.81 6.04
C SER A 22 -4.32 -14.52 5.59
N LEU A 23 -3.34 -13.79 5.04
CA LEU A 23 -2.06 -14.37 4.64
C LEU A 23 -1.18 -14.72 5.84
N LEU A 24 -1.12 -13.86 6.86
CA LEU A 24 -0.36 -14.10 8.09
C LEU A 24 -0.84 -15.34 8.85
N ASN A 25 -2.14 -15.63 8.79
CA ASN A 25 -2.73 -16.81 9.41
C ASN A 25 -2.63 -18.08 8.55
N LYS A 26 -2.05 -17.99 7.34
CA LYS A 26 -1.99 -19.12 6.41
C LYS A 26 -0.75 -19.96 6.66
N THR A 27 -0.94 -21.27 6.83
CA THR A 27 0.15 -22.24 6.90
C THR A 27 0.28 -23.00 5.58
N VAL A 28 1.50 -23.18 5.09
CA VAL A 28 1.79 -23.92 3.85
C VAL A 28 2.90 -24.96 4.08
N ARG A 29 2.80 -26.08 3.36
CA ARG A 29 3.63 -27.28 3.63
C ARG A 29 4.96 -27.33 2.89
N THR A 30 5.09 -26.62 1.77
CA THR A 30 6.29 -26.68 0.92
C THR A 30 7.10 -25.40 1.08
N LYS A 31 8.43 -25.51 0.99
CA LYS A 31 9.33 -24.35 1.03
C LYS A 31 8.97 -23.31 -0.03
N HIS A 32 8.73 -23.76 -1.27
CA HIS A 32 8.32 -22.86 -2.34
C HIS A 32 7.04 -22.08 -2.01
N ALA A 33 6.04 -22.73 -1.42
CA ALA A 33 4.82 -22.03 -0.99
C ALA A 33 5.09 -21.07 0.17
N GLN A 34 6.00 -21.39 1.08
CA GLN A 34 6.43 -20.48 2.16
C GLN A 34 7.11 -19.23 1.59
N ASP A 35 7.97 -19.40 0.58
CA ASP A 35 8.65 -18.29 -0.08
C ASP A 35 7.65 -17.38 -0.78
N VAL A 36 6.70 -17.95 -1.54
CA VAL A 36 5.61 -17.20 -2.20
C VAL A 36 4.72 -16.49 -1.18
N LEU A 37 4.34 -17.16 -0.09
CA LEU A 37 3.53 -16.56 0.97
C LEU A 37 4.25 -15.40 1.64
N SER A 38 5.55 -15.55 1.91
CA SER A 38 6.38 -14.51 2.52
C SER A 38 6.53 -13.29 1.61
N MET A 39 6.72 -13.50 0.30
CA MET A 39 6.72 -12.43 -0.69
C MET A 39 5.38 -11.70 -0.73
N ALA A 40 4.27 -12.44 -0.79
CA ALA A 40 2.93 -11.85 -0.82
C ALA A 40 2.64 -11.00 0.43
N ILE A 41 3.01 -11.48 1.62
CA ILE A 41 2.87 -10.71 2.87
C ILE A 41 3.72 -9.43 2.81
N ARG A 42 4.97 -9.53 2.38
CA ARG A 42 5.89 -8.38 2.28
C ARG A 42 5.34 -7.30 1.34
N ASP A 43 4.92 -7.70 0.15
CA ASP A 43 4.44 -6.76 -0.87
C ASP A 43 3.15 -6.09 -0.41
N LEU A 44 2.24 -6.84 0.21
CA LEU A 44 0.99 -6.30 0.72
C LEU A 44 1.21 -5.32 1.90
N SER A 45 2.18 -5.59 2.79
CA SER A 45 2.58 -4.64 3.84
C SER A 45 3.13 -3.33 3.29
N ILE A 46 3.93 -3.39 2.20
CA ILE A 46 4.44 -2.20 1.52
C ILE A 46 3.29 -1.38 0.94
N ILE A 47 2.34 -2.06 0.28
CA ILE A 47 1.15 -1.42 -0.30
C ILE A 47 0.30 -0.75 0.79
N GLN A 48 0.04 -1.43 1.92
CA GLN A 48 -0.71 -0.85 3.03
C GLN A 48 -0.05 0.41 3.59
N THR A 49 1.28 0.39 3.74
CA THR A 49 2.06 1.53 4.24
C THR A 49 2.02 2.71 3.25
N ALA A 50 2.22 2.42 1.96
CA ALA A 50 2.14 3.44 0.91
C ALA A 50 0.75 4.05 0.83
N PHE A 51 -0.30 3.22 0.95
CA PHE A 51 -1.69 3.65 0.97
C PHE A 51 -1.95 4.63 2.11
N LEU A 52 -1.60 4.26 3.35
CA LEU A 52 -1.73 5.15 4.52
C LEU A 52 -0.97 6.46 4.31
N THR A 53 0.25 6.40 3.76
CA THR A 53 1.08 7.59 3.49
C THR A 53 0.40 8.54 2.50
N LEU A 54 -0.29 8.00 1.49
CA LEU A 54 -1.03 8.79 0.50
C LEU A 54 -2.33 9.35 1.09
N SER A 55 -3.09 8.56 1.85
CA SER A 55 -4.38 8.95 2.44
C SER A 55 -4.24 9.93 3.61
N GLU A 56 -3.19 9.84 4.41
CA GLU A 56 -2.88 10.82 5.48
C GLU A 56 -2.37 12.16 4.91
N GLY A 57 -2.18 12.23 3.59
CA GLY A 57 -1.63 13.38 2.90
C GLY A 57 -0.14 13.49 3.15
N VAL A 58 0.67 13.09 2.18
CA VAL A 58 2.11 13.35 2.24
C VAL A 58 2.30 14.87 2.40
N LYS A 59 2.73 15.30 3.59
CA LYS A 59 3.60 16.47 3.73
C LYS A 59 4.89 16.10 3.02
N LEU A 60 4.87 16.12 1.68
CA LEU A 60 6.10 16.14 0.91
C LEU A 60 6.84 17.36 1.46
N PRO A 61 8.07 17.23 2.02
CA PRO A 61 8.90 18.42 2.16
C PRO A 61 8.93 19.00 0.75
N GLN A 62 8.31 20.18 0.58
CA GLN A 62 8.36 20.91 -0.66
C GLN A 62 9.84 20.95 -1.03
N GLY A 63 10.21 20.20 -2.07
CA GLY A 63 11.47 20.41 -2.74
C GLY A 63 11.53 21.90 -3.05
N ASP A 64 12.68 22.51 -2.74
CA ASP A 64 12.98 23.93 -2.83
C ASP A 64 12.09 24.69 -3.81
N PRO A 65 11.45 25.81 -3.40
CA PRO A 65 10.75 26.65 -4.34
C PRO A 65 11.73 27.02 -5.46
N GLU A 66 11.28 26.74 -6.68
CA GLU A 66 11.92 27.04 -7.95
C GLU A 66 12.91 28.20 -7.82
N GLN A 67 14.18 27.95 -8.14
CA GLN A 67 15.12 29.02 -8.47
C GLN A 67 14.48 29.87 -9.55
N SER A 68 13.91 31.01 -9.16
CA SER A 68 13.48 32.05 -10.08
C SER A 68 14.66 32.40 -10.98
N PRO A 69 14.53 32.37 -12.31
CA PRO A 69 15.58 32.87 -13.17
C PRO A 69 15.73 34.36 -12.87
N ARG A 70 16.89 34.74 -12.32
CA ARG A 70 17.27 36.16 -12.16
C ARG A 70 17.29 36.79 -13.56
N PRO A 71 16.49 37.86 -13.81
CA PRO A 71 16.73 38.69 -14.97
C PRO A 71 17.94 39.60 -14.69
N GLU A 72 18.80 39.67 -15.71
CA GLU A 72 19.98 40.53 -15.98
C GLU A 72 20.56 41.42 -14.87
#